data_AF-A0A851GWF2-F1
#
_entry.id   AF-A0A851GWF2-F1
#
_cell.length_a   1.000
_cell.length_b   1.000
_cell.length_c   1.000
_cell.angle_alpha   90.00
_cell.angle_beta   90.00
_cell.angle_gamma   90.00
#
_symmetry.space_group_name_H-M   'P 1'
#
loop_
_entity.id
_entity.type
_entity.pdbx_description
1 polymer ?
#
loop_
_entity_poly.entity_id
_entity_poly.type
_entity_poly.pdbx_seq_one_letter_code
_entity_poly.pdbx_strand_id
1 'polypeptide(L)'
;MNFGLYLPLFALLACWQHCQRASQRAASLAWPAAAAMGLAVLISQLLGNLGLALLLPLTGPTQGLPAIIILQSASALLLAWLLKHKAGSASHTLGLRPGWLLANNLLLSLPACWLPHSPLSLGHSMQSLLLSALLSLLLAVFACLPTRLARSRLPAVLRDLPALWLCALLLALALYSLGARLS
;
A
#
# COMPACT_ATOMS: atom_id res chain seq x y z
N MET A 1 9.93 6.17 15.42
CA MET A 1 9.76 5.49 14.11
C MET A 1 9.98 6.53 13.03
N ASN A 2 10.89 6.33 12.07
CA ASN A 2 11.21 7.35 11.06
C ASN A 2 10.13 7.40 9.96
N PHE A 3 8.96 7.96 10.30
CA PHE A 3 7.88 8.23 9.35
C PHE A 3 8.36 9.05 8.14
N GLY A 4 9.39 9.90 8.33
CA GLY A 4 10.04 10.66 7.27
C GLY A 4 10.51 9.81 6.09
N LEU A 5 11.14 8.65 6.33
CA LEU A 5 11.59 7.75 5.24
C LEU A 5 10.51 6.76 4.79
N TYR A 6 9.54 6.49 5.64
CA TYR A 6 8.52 5.47 5.40
C TYR A 6 7.39 5.96 4.48
N LEU A 7 6.84 7.15 4.75
CA LEU A 7 5.79 7.75 3.94
C LEU A 7 6.17 7.99 2.46
N PRO A 8 7.37 8.45 2.10
CA PRO A 8 7.75 8.61 0.69
C PRO A 8 7.79 7.29 -0.08
N LEU A 9 8.09 6.16 0.59
CA LEU A 9 8.06 4.84 -0.06
C LEU A 9 6.65 4.47 -0.54
N PHE A 10 5.59 4.86 0.18
CA PHE A 10 4.22 4.68 -0.30
C PHE A 10 3.93 5.44 -1.59
N ALA A 11 4.37 6.71 -1.67
CA ALA A 11 4.16 7.52 -2.86
C ALA A 11 4.89 6.93 -4.08
N LEU A 12 6.12 6.48 -3.89
CA LEU A 12 6.90 5.83 -4.95
C LEU A 12 6.27 4.51 -5.40
N LEU A 13 5.83 3.68 -4.46
CA LEU A 13 5.21 2.40 -4.77
C LEU A 13 3.85 2.58 -5.46
N ALA A 14 3.04 3.54 -5.00
CA ALA A 14 1.77 3.89 -5.64
C ALA A 14 1.99 4.44 -7.07
N CYS A 15 3.02 5.28 -7.28
CA CYS A 15 3.40 5.77 -8.61
C CYS A 15 3.83 4.61 -9.51
N TRP A 16 4.72 3.72 -9.05
CA TRP A 16 5.15 2.56 -9.81
C TRP A 16 3.97 1.66 -10.19
N GLN A 17 3.09 1.38 -9.22
CA GLN A 17 1.90 0.58 -9.43
C GLN A 17 0.96 1.22 -10.46
N HIS A 18 0.85 2.54 -10.46
CA HIS A 18 0.11 3.28 -11.49
C HIS A 18 0.78 3.16 -12.86
N CYS A 19 2.09 3.40 -12.98
CA CYS A 19 2.84 3.29 -14.23
C CYS A 19 2.69 1.91 -14.88
N GLN A 20 2.71 0.83 -14.09
CA GLN A 20 2.50 -0.53 -14.62
C GLN A 20 1.05 -0.85 -14.99
N ARG A 21 0.07 -0.12 -14.42
CA ARG A 21 -1.36 -0.28 -14.75
C ARG A 21 -1.79 0.57 -15.95
N ALA A 22 -1.19 1.74 -16.13
CA ALA A 22 -1.54 2.71 -17.17
C ALA A 22 -1.34 2.15 -18.59
N SER A 23 -0.42 1.20 -18.78
CA SER A 23 -0.23 0.54 -20.07
C SER A 23 -1.34 -0.45 -20.44
N GLN A 24 -2.26 -0.78 -19.53
CA GLN A 24 -3.17 -1.93 -19.70
C GLN A 24 -4.66 -1.65 -19.46
N ARG A 25 -5.10 -0.44 -19.05
CA ARG A 25 -6.50 -0.25 -18.59
C ARG A 25 -7.15 1.10 -18.88
N ALA A 26 -8.49 1.03 -18.99
CA ALA A 26 -9.38 2.19 -19.07
C ALA A 26 -9.38 3.01 -17.77
N ALA A 27 -9.33 4.34 -17.91
CA ALA A 27 -9.29 5.30 -16.80
C ALA A 27 -10.51 5.22 -15.85
N SER A 28 -11.65 4.72 -16.33
CA SER A 28 -12.87 4.55 -15.55
C SER A 28 -12.75 3.57 -14.38
N LEU A 29 -11.82 2.61 -14.47
CA LEU A 29 -11.61 1.59 -13.45
C LEU A 29 -10.54 1.98 -12.41
N ALA A 30 -9.92 3.16 -12.53
CA ALA A 30 -8.77 3.52 -11.72
C ALA A 30 -9.14 3.78 -10.24
N TRP A 31 -10.28 4.44 -9.99
CA TRP A 31 -10.84 4.64 -8.64
C TRP A 31 -11.26 3.33 -7.95
N PRO A 32 -12.10 2.47 -8.57
CA PRO A 32 -12.47 1.21 -7.93
C PRO A 32 -11.26 0.28 -7.75
N ALA A 33 -10.26 0.34 -8.63
CA ALA A 33 -9.01 -0.39 -8.47
C ALA A 33 -8.14 0.11 -7.31
N ALA A 34 -8.18 1.41 -6.99
CA ALA A 34 -7.49 1.98 -5.83
C ALA A 34 -8.19 1.56 -4.54
N ALA A 35 -9.51 1.73 -4.47
CA ALA A 35 -10.33 1.33 -3.33
C ALA A 35 -10.24 -0.18 -3.04
N ALA A 36 -10.34 -1.01 -4.08
CA ALA A 36 -10.22 -2.46 -3.95
C ALA A 36 -8.83 -2.88 -3.44
N MET A 37 -7.76 -2.21 -3.90
CA MET A 37 -6.40 -2.50 -3.40
C MET A 37 -6.26 -2.09 -1.93
N GLY A 38 -6.73 -0.90 -1.55
CA GLY A 38 -6.70 -0.44 -0.16
C GLY A 38 -7.45 -1.38 0.79
N LEU A 39 -8.66 -1.80 0.39
CA LEU A 39 -9.47 -2.76 1.16
C LEU A 39 -8.80 -4.13 1.25
N ALA A 40 -8.26 -4.66 0.14
CA ALA A 40 -7.60 -5.95 0.14
C ALA A 40 -6.36 -5.94 1.06
N VAL A 41 -5.56 -4.88 1.00
CA VAL A 41 -4.42 -4.69 1.90
C VAL A 41 -4.87 -4.61 3.36
N LEU A 42 -5.91 -3.83 3.67
CA LEU A 42 -6.46 -3.73 5.02
C LEU A 42 -6.90 -5.10 5.56
N ILE A 43 -7.67 -5.85 4.77
CA ILE A 43 -8.14 -7.19 5.14
C ILE A 43 -6.94 -8.12 5.40
N SER A 44 -5.94 -8.11 4.51
CA SER A 44 -4.76 -8.97 4.69
C SER A 44 -3.92 -8.57 5.92
N GLN A 45 -3.83 -7.27 6.22
CA GLN A 45 -3.12 -6.76 7.40
C GLN A 45 -3.81 -7.20 8.68
N LEU A 46 -5.14 -7.06 8.75
CA LEU A 46 -5.94 -7.45 9.90
C LEU A 46 -5.86 -8.96 10.13
N LEU A 47 -5.92 -9.76 9.06
CA LEU A 47 -5.80 -11.22 9.15
C LEU A 47 -4.40 -11.65 9.62
N GLY A 48 -3.35 -11.02 9.08
CA GLY A 48 -1.97 -11.27 9.52
C GLY A 48 -1.74 -10.86 10.97
N ASN A 49 -2.25 -9.70 11.39
CA ASN A 49 -2.15 -9.24 12.78
C ASN A 49 -2.93 -10.13 13.74
N LEU A 50 -4.10 -10.63 13.35
CA LEU A 50 -4.89 -11.57 14.14
C LEU A 50 -4.16 -12.91 14.31
N GLY A 51 -3.54 -13.43 13.24
CA GLY A 51 -2.71 -14.62 13.35
C GLY A 51 -1.52 -14.42 14.28
N LEU A 52 -0.88 -13.25 14.25
CA LEU A 52 0.22 -12.92 15.17
C LEU A 52 -0.27 -12.88 16.61
N ALA A 53 -1.45 -12.30 16.85
CA ALA A 53 -2.08 -12.29 18.18
C ALA A 53 -2.33 -13.69 18.73
N LEU A 54 -2.81 -14.61 17.89
CA LEU A 54 -3.08 -15.99 18.27
C LEU A 54 -1.80 -16.80 18.53
N LEU A 55 -0.70 -16.48 17.83
CA LEU A 55 0.59 -17.15 18.00
C LEU A 55 1.41 -16.61 19.19
N LEU A 56 1.08 -15.42 19.69
CA LEU A 56 1.77 -14.77 20.81
C LEU A 56 1.83 -15.64 22.09
N PRO A 57 0.73 -16.27 22.55
CA PRO A 57 0.78 -17.15 23.73
C PRO A 57 1.62 -18.42 23.53
N LEU A 58 1.86 -18.83 22.27
CA LEU A 58 2.60 -20.06 21.93
C LEU A 58 4.10 -19.83 21.73
N THR A 59 4.50 -18.62 21.34
CA THR A 59 5.87 -18.30 20.91
C THR A 59 6.62 -17.37 21.87
N GLY A 60 5.98 -16.96 22.97
CA GLY A 60 6.55 -16.03 23.94
C GLY A 60 6.60 -14.58 23.42
N PRO A 61 7.19 -13.65 24.20
CA PRO A 61 7.18 -12.21 23.90
C PRO A 61 8.00 -11.82 22.65
N THR A 62 8.84 -12.71 22.14
CA THR A 62 9.71 -12.45 20.99
C THR A 62 9.13 -13.06 19.72
N GLN A 63 8.04 -12.51 19.21
CA GLN A 63 7.68 -12.73 17.81
C GLN A 63 8.72 -12.03 16.94
N GLY A 64 9.72 -12.78 16.48
CA GLY A 64 10.75 -12.25 15.61
C GLY A 64 10.18 -11.76 14.29
N LEU A 65 10.90 -10.83 13.65
CA LEU A 65 10.74 -10.42 12.25
C LEU A 65 10.30 -11.56 11.29
N PRO A 66 10.86 -12.79 11.35
CA PRO A 66 10.41 -13.88 10.48
C PRO A 66 8.92 -14.21 10.64
N ALA A 67 8.37 -14.22 11.86
CA ALA A 67 6.97 -14.56 12.08
C ALA A 67 6.05 -13.52 11.43
N ILE A 68 6.37 -12.23 11.57
CA ILE A 68 5.62 -11.13 10.95
C ILE A 68 5.64 -11.26 9.44
N ILE A 69 6.83 -11.47 8.85
CA ILE A 69 6.99 -11.61 7.40
C ILE A 69 6.21 -12.82 6.88
N ILE A 70 6.33 -13.98 7.53
CA ILE A 70 5.64 -15.21 7.13
C ILE A 70 4.12 -15.03 7.20
N LEU A 71 3.59 -14.49 8.31
CA LEU A 71 2.14 -14.36 8.45
C LEU A 71 1.54 -13.31 7.53
N GLN A 72 2.22 -12.18 7.33
CA GLN A 72 1.73 -11.12 6.44
C GLN A 72 1.86 -11.52 4.96
N SER A 73 2.92 -12.25 4.59
CA SER A 73 3.03 -12.79 3.23
C SER A 73 2.00 -13.89 2.99
N ALA A 74 1.80 -14.81 3.95
CA ALA A 74 0.78 -15.84 3.86
C ALA A 74 -0.63 -15.25 3.76
N SER A 75 -0.98 -14.25 4.57
CA SER A 75 -2.29 -13.60 4.52
C SER A 75 -2.51 -12.86 3.18
N ALA A 76 -1.50 -12.16 2.66
CA ALA A 76 -1.56 -11.50 1.37
C ALA A 76 -1.75 -12.49 0.21
N LEU A 77 -0.99 -13.59 0.21
CA LEU A 77 -1.06 -14.62 -0.84
C LEU A 77 -2.35 -15.40 -0.78
N LEU A 78 -2.82 -15.76 0.42
CA LEU A 78 -4.10 -16.45 0.62
C LEU A 78 -5.26 -15.58 0.17
N LEU A 79 -5.25 -14.28 0.51
CA LEU A 79 -6.27 -13.35 0.03
C LEU A 79 -6.20 -13.16 -1.49
N ALA A 80 -5.00 -13.03 -2.06
CA ALA A 80 -4.83 -12.92 -3.52
C ALA A 80 -5.34 -14.19 -4.24
N TRP A 81 -5.07 -15.37 -3.68
CA TRP A 81 -5.57 -16.63 -4.20
C TRP A 81 -7.10 -16.70 -4.12
N LEU A 82 -7.70 -16.34 -2.98
CA LEU A 82 -9.15 -16.29 -2.80
C LEU A 82 -9.82 -15.32 -3.77
N LEU A 83 -9.25 -14.12 -3.95
CA LEU A 83 -9.74 -13.12 -4.89
C LEU A 83 -9.65 -13.62 -6.33
N LYS A 84 -8.54 -14.28 -6.70
CA LYS A 84 -8.40 -14.89 -8.02
C LYS A 84 -9.42 -16.01 -8.23
N HIS A 85 -9.66 -16.84 -7.22
CA HIS A 85 -10.57 -17.98 -7.33
C HIS A 85 -12.05 -17.56 -7.35
N LYS A 86 -12.43 -16.56 -6.55
CA LYS A 86 -13.82 -16.09 -6.44
C LYS A 86 -14.20 -15.01 -7.45
N ALA A 87 -13.29 -14.07 -7.74
CA ALA A 87 -13.56 -12.96 -8.66
C ALA A 87 -12.96 -13.17 -10.06
N GLY A 88 -12.19 -14.23 -10.28
CA GLY A 88 -11.67 -14.61 -11.60
C GLY A 88 -10.94 -13.45 -12.29
N SER A 89 -11.35 -13.15 -13.52
CA SER A 89 -10.79 -12.06 -14.34
C SER A 89 -11.06 -10.67 -13.76
N ALA A 90 -12.09 -10.48 -12.92
CA ALA A 90 -12.37 -9.19 -12.30
C ALA A 90 -11.27 -8.75 -11.31
N SER A 91 -10.60 -9.71 -10.64
CA SER A 91 -9.42 -9.41 -9.81
C SER A 91 -8.28 -8.83 -10.66
N HIS A 92 -8.11 -9.36 -11.88
CA HIS A 92 -7.12 -8.90 -12.84
C HIS A 92 -7.49 -7.56 -13.47
N THR A 93 -8.77 -7.23 -13.66
CA THR A 93 -9.19 -5.90 -14.14
C THR A 93 -9.06 -4.83 -13.06
N LEU A 94 -9.28 -5.17 -11.79
CA LEU A 94 -9.01 -4.28 -10.64
C LEU A 94 -7.52 -4.19 -10.29
N GLY A 95 -6.69 -5.09 -10.81
CA GLY A 95 -5.23 -5.09 -10.60
C GLY A 95 -4.80 -5.51 -9.22
N LEU A 96 -5.59 -6.37 -8.60
CA LEU A 96 -5.27 -7.10 -7.39
C LEU A 96 -4.31 -8.24 -7.74
N ARG A 97 -3.11 -7.88 -8.22
CA ARG A 97 -2.06 -8.87 -8.51
C ARG A 97 -1.43 -9.32 -7.18
N PRO A 98 -1.09 -10.62 -7.04
CA PRO A 98 -0.50 -11.14 -5.81
C PRO A 98 0.79 -10.41 -5.43
N GLY A 99 1.65 -10.08 -6.40
CA GLY A 99 2.89 -9.34 -6.15
C GLY A 99 2.66 -7.94 -5.56
N TRP A 100 1.63 -7.21 -6.04
CA TRP A 100 1.30 -5.89 -5.50
C TRP A 100 0.67 -5.98 -4.11
N LEU A 101 -0.18 -6.97 -3.86
CA LEU A 101 -0.74 -7.21 -2.53
C LEU A 101 0.35 -7.56 -1.52
N LEU A 102 1.28 -8.43 -1.89
CA LEU A 102 2.40 -8.83 -1.05
C LEU A 102 3.33 -7.65 -0.75
N ALA A 103 3.73 -6.88 -1.77
CA ALA A 103 4.60 -5.72 -1.59
C ALA A 103 3.95 -4.65 -0.69
N ASN A 104 2.67 -4.35 -0.91
CA ASN A 104 1.92 -3.42 -0.06
C ASN A 104 1.82 -3.94 1.37
N ASN A 105 1.41 -5.19 1.58
CA ASN A 105 1.24 -5.74 2.93
C ASN A 105 2.57 -5.79 3.71
N LEU A 106 3.67 -6.18 3.07
CA LEU A 106 5.01 -6.12 3.68
C LEU A 106 5.40 -4.68 4.04
N LEU A 107 5.16 -3.73 3.14
CA LEU A 107 5.46 -2.33 3.41
C LEU A 107 4.61 -1.79 4.57
N LEU A 108 3.31 -2.11 4.63
CA LEU A 108 2.43 -1.73 5.74
C LEU A 108 2.76 -2.41 7.08
N SER A 109 3.46 -3.55 7.06
CA SER A 109 3.84 -4.28 8.28
C SER A 109 5.22 -3.89 8.82
N LEU A 110 6.05 -3.17 8.03
CA LEU A 110 7.33 -2.62 8.48
C LEU A 110 7.22 -1.85 9.81
N PRO A 111 6.26 -0.93 10.03
CA PRO A 111 6.11 -0.25 11.31
C PRO A 111 6.04 -1.18 12.52
N ALA A 112 5.33 -2.30 12.40
CA ALA A 112 5.20 -3.29 13.46
C ALA A 112 6.53 -3.98 13.78
N CYS A 113 7.46 -4.06 12.82
CA CYS A 113 8.81 -4.59 13.01
C CYS A 113 9.74 -3.68 13.82
N TRP A 114 9.48 -2.36 13.83
CA TRP A 114 10.35 -1.36 14.48
C TRP A 114 9.83 -0.89 15.84
N LEU A 115 8.61 -1.27 16.22
CA LEU A 115 8.00 -0.91 17.50
C LEU A 115 8.29 -2.02 18.53
N PRO A 116 9.12 -1.76 19.55
CA PRO A 116 9.32 -2.73 20.62
C PRO A 116 8.05 -2.85 21.45
N HIS A 117 7.47 -4.05 21.48
CA HIS A 117 6.65 -4.55 22.58
C HIS A 117 5.45 -3.68 23.00
N SER A 118 4.61 -3.25 22.05
CA SER A 118 3.23 -2.94 22.42
C SER A 118 2.42 -4.23 22.30
N PRO A 119 1.66 -4.65 23.34
CA PRO A 119 0.63 -5.65 23.13
C PRO A 119 -0.27 -5.17 21.99
N LEU A 120 -0.83 -6.10 21.21
CA LEU A 120 -1.81 -5.81 20.16
C LEU A 120 -2.91 -4.91 20.71
N SER A 121 -2.71 -3.61 20.53
CA SER A 121 -3.57 -2.57 21.02
C SER A 121 -4.44 -2.11 19.86
N LEU A 122 -5.56 -1.49 20.20
CA LEU A 122 -6.37 -0.69 19.28
C LEU A 122 -5.50 0.27 18.42
N GLY A 123 -4.32 0.66 18.90
CA GLY A 123 -3.35 1.46 18.16
C GLY A 123 -2.83 0.80 16.90
N HIS A 124 -2.50 -0.50 16.92
CA HIS A 124 -1.98 -1.21 15.74
C HIS A 124 -3.04 -1.41 14.66
N SER A 125 -4.29 -1.70 15.05
CA SER A 125 -5.40 -1.80 14.10
C SER A 125 -5.74 -0.44 13.49
N MET A 126 -5.79 0.63 14.31
CA MET A 126 -5.99 1.99 13.82
C MET A 126 -4.86 2.45 12.89
N GLN A 127 -3.61 2.12 13.21
CA GLN A 127 -2.47 2.39 12.34
C GLN A 127 -2.58 1.66 11.00
N SER A 128 -2.94 0.37 11.01
CA SER A 128 -3.14 -0.38 9.77
C SER A 128 -4.25 0.22 8.90
N LEU A 129 -5.33 0.70 9.52
CA LEU A 129 -6.44 1.36 8.86
C LEU A 129 -5.99 2.68 8.24
N LEU A 130 -5.30 3.53 9.00
CA LEU A 130 -4.77 4.80 8.51
C LEU A 130 -3.78 4.62 7.34
N LEU A 131 -2.86 3.66 7.44
CA LEU A 131 -1.89 3.38 6.39
C LEU A 131 -2.56 2.82 5.13
N SER A 132 -3.56 1.93 5.28
CA SER A 132 -4.33 1.41 4.15
C SER A 132 -5.17 2.49 3.46
N ALA A 133 -5.75 3.41 4.23
CA ALA A 133 -6.51 4.54 3.72
C ALA A 133 -5.58 5.52 2.98
N LEU A 134 -4.40 5.79 3.53
CA LEU A 134 -3.38 6.62 2.90
C LEU A 134 -2.89 6.01 1.59
N LEU A 135 -2.63 4.69 1.54
CA LEU A 135 -2.28 3.97 0.31
C LEU A 135 -3.40 4.09 -0.74
N SER A 136 -4.65 3.85 -0.34
CA SER A 136 -5.82 3.97 -1.23
C SER A 136 -5.94 5.38 -1.81
N LEU A 137 -5.75 6.40 -0.97
CA LEU A 137 -5.81 7.81 -1.36
C LEU A 137 -4.67 8.16 -2.31
N LEU A 138 -3.44 7.71 -2.06
CA LEU A 138 -2.31 7.91 -2.97
C LEU A 138 -2.57 7.26 -4.33
N LEU A 139 -3.07 6.02 -4.36
CA LEU A 139 -3.43 5.34 -5.60
C LEU A 139 -4.53 6.11 -6.37
N ALA A 140 -5.52 6.67 -5.67
CA ALA A 140 -6.57 7.49 -6.27
C ALA A 140 -6.04 8.84 -6.79
N VAL A 141 -5.08 9.46 -6.09
CA VAL A 141 -4.40 10.68 -6.54
C VAL A 141 -3.63 10.42 -7.83
N PHE A 142 -2.83 9.35 -7.90
CA PHE A 142 -2.13 8.96 -9.12
C PHE A 142 -3.07 8.53 -10.26
N ALA A 143 -4.25 8.00 -9.95
CA ALA A 143 -5.29 7.76 -10.96
C ALA A 143 -5.85 9.05 -11.58
N CYS A 144 -6.00 10.11 -10.78
CA CYS A 144 -6.56 11.39 -11.23
C CYS A 144 -5.53 12.31 -11.89
N LEU A 145 -4.29 12.30 -11.40
CA LEU A 145 -3.18 13.13 -11.86
C LEU A 145 -3.01 13.18 -13.39
N PRO A 146 -2.95 12.06 -14.13
CA PRO A 146 -2.71 12.10 -15.58
C PRO A 146 -3.81 12.88 -16.33
N THR A 147 -5.07 12.76 -15.94
CA THR A 147 -6.17 13.52 -16.57
C THR A 147 -6.07 15.03 -16.30
N ARG A 148 -5.56 15.42 -15.13
CA ARG A 148 -5.31 16.84 -14.79
C ARG A 148 -4.08 17.37 -15.50
N LEU A 149 -3.01 16.57 -15.58
CA LEU A 149 -1.78 16.92 -16.27
C LEU A 149 -2.00 17.04 -17.78
N ALA A 150 -2.84 16.20 -18.38
CA ALA A 150 -3.22 16.31 -19.80
C ALA A 150 -3.97 17.61 -20.13
N ARG A 151 -4.69 18.20 -19.16
CA ARG A 151 -5.33 19.51 -19.30
C ARG A 151 -4.35 20.67 -19.08
N SER A 152 -3.21 20.41 -18.47
CA SER A 152 -2.20 21.43 -18.19
C SER A 152 -1.25 21.60 -19.37
N ARG A 153 -0.84 22.84 -19.66
CA ARG A 153 0.12 23.17 -20.73
C ARG A 153 1.55 22.89 -20.25
N LEU A 154 1.90 21.61 -20.12
CA LEU A 154 3.25 21.20 -19.74
C LEU A 154 4.21 21.25 -20.96
N PRO A 155 5.48 21.63 -20.75
CA PRO A 155 6.50 21.58 -21.79
C PRO A 155 6.68 20.14 -22.28
N ALA A 156 7.02 19.96 -23.56
CA ALA A 156 7.06 18.65 -24.21
C ALA A 156 7.97 17.63 -23.51
N VAL A 157 9.05 18.10 -22.88
CA VAL A 157 10.01 17.29 -22.11
C VAL A 157 9.39 16.66 -20.86
N LEU A 158 8.33 17.28 -20.31
CA LEU A 158 7.67 16.86 -19.07
C LEU A 158 6.30 16.24 -19.32
N ARG A 159 5.98 15.74 -20.51
CA ARG A 159 4.68 15.11 -20.79
C ARG A 159 4.65 13.66 -20.31
N ASP A 160 3.49 13.23 -19.84
CA ASP A 160 3.19 11.85 -19.45
C ASP A 160 4.00 11.33 -18.24
N LEU A 161 4.89 10.35 -18.45
CA LEU A 161 5.65 9.66 -17.40
C LEU A 161 6.58 10.57 -16.58
N PRO A 162 7.44 11.43 -17.18
CA PRO A 162 8.27 12.36 -16.41
C PRO A 162 7.46 13.30 -15.52
N ALA A 163 6.28 13.75 -15.98
CA ALA A 163 5.37 14.56 -15.19
C ALA A 163 4.88 13.81 -13.94
N LEU A 164 4.50 12.54 -14.11
CA LEU A 164 4.03 11.68 -13.03
C LEU A 164 5.14 11.40 -12.01
N TRP A 165 6.36 11.16 -12.47
CA TRP A 165 7.52 10.97 -11.59
C TRP A 165 7.87 12.22 -10.80
N LEU A 166 7.83 13.41 -11.42
CA LEU A 166 8.00 14.68 -10.69
C LEU A 166 6.90 14.87 -9.64
N CYS A 167 5.64 14.62 -9.99
CA CYS A 167 4.54 14.66 -9.04
C CYS A 167 4.75 13.68 -7.88
N ALA A 168 5.22 12.47 -8.17
CA ALA A 168 5.53 11.47 -7.15
C ALA A 168 6.67 11.92 -6.23
N LEU A 169 7.69 12.57 -6.77
CA LEU A 169 8.83 13.09 -6.01
C LEU A 169 8.40 14.27 -5.12
N LEU A 170 7.57 15.17 -5.64
CA LEU A 170 6.97 16.26 -4.85
C LEU A 170 6.07 15.74 -3.72
N LEU A 171 5.22 14.75 -4.01
CA LEU A 171 4.40 14.06 -3.01
C LEU A 171 5.27 13.36 -1.96
N ALA A 172 6.33 12.67 -2.39
CA ALA A 172 7.27 12.02 -1.50
C ALA A 172 7.99 13.03 -0.59
N LEU A 173 8.40 14.19 -1.11
CA LEU A 173 9.02 15.25 -0.33
C LEU A 173 8.03 15.86 0.68
N ALA A 174 6.79 16.12 0.26
CA ALA A 174 5.74 16.60 1.16
C ALA A 174 5.45 15.60 2.28
N LEU A 175 5.34 14.31 1.94
CA LEU A 175 5.17 13.23 2.90
C LEU A 175 6.38 13.02 3.81
N TYR A 176 7.60 13.21 3.30
CA TYR A 176 8.81 13.22 4.12
C TYR A 176 8.75 14.35 5.15
N SER A 177 8.40 15.56 4.73
CA SER A 177 8.29 16.71 5.63
C SER A 177 7.20 16.53 6.69
N LEU A 178 6.08 15.90 6.32
CA LEU A 178 5.00 15.53 7.24
C LEU A 178 5.47 14.45 8.21
N GLY A 179 6.13 13.41 7.70
CA GLY A 179 6.69 12.32 8.49
C GLY A 179 7.76 12.78 9.49
N ALA A 180 8.60 13.74 9.11
CA ALA A 180 9.60 14.35 9.98
C ALA A 180 8.98 15.21 11.09
N ARG A 181 7.77 15.75 10.89
CA ARG A 181 7.02 16.50 11.92
C ARG A 181 6.23 15.58 12.86
N LEU A 182 5.92 14.37 12.41
CA LEU A 182 5.16 13.36 13.16
C LEU A 182 6.07 12.39 13.95
N SER A 183 7.38 12.38 13.66
CA SER A 183 8.41 11.57 14.34
C SER A 183 9.03 12.31 15.51
#